data_AF-A0A915A4V3-F1
#
_entry.id   AF-A0A915A4V3-F1
#
_cell.length_a   1.000
_cell.length_b   1.000
_cell.length_c   1.000
_cell.angle_alpha   90.00
_cell.angle_beta   90.00
_cell.angle_gamma   90.00
#
_symmetry.space_group_name_H-M   'P 1'
#
loop_
_entity.id
_entity.type
_entity.pdbx_description
1 polymer ?
#
loop_
_entity_poly.entity_id
_entity_poly.type
_entity_poly.pdbx_seq_one_letter_code
_entity_poly.pdbx_strand_id
1 'polypeptide(L)'
;ILDVCFLQLFETVHLHRYIRGIKPPSCVESSSVERTLEVACRIVSYVPFIADPNAFADLPDVLTSADQFLAIGCGNEEEHAVLLCCWLLHLNITAYLLLGSALREGPSAAYVLAFVNTKMMILNPTDGHCYTSDDPMCPLISVGTAINGLNVFANIQSHVHPSQMHFDFKKNAHWRALFEKDQGDIQSLQPEMINYANITNDNIVQLSCGLEREIKARFDESRPYGIPQWNLLACRVLREILGELESPSASFANVDARLAQLRNSYNVNALAIRERYVSVERLVEVVMRTKIHVNSEHTTQFALAVHIQAYMNNVISCCVA
;
A
#
# COMPACT_ATOMS: atom_id res chain seq x y z
N ILE A 1 -13.43 -4.75 -25.98
CA ILE A 1 -12.22 -5.40 -25.45
C ILE A 1 -11.01 -5.00 -26.31
N LEU A 2 -11.01 -5.27 -27.62
CA LEU A 2 -9.89 -4.92 -28.51
C LEU A 2 -9.55 -3.41 -28.54
N ASP A 3 -10.54 -2.51 -28.59
CA ASP A 3 -10.26 -1.06 -28.66
C ASP A 3 -9.70 -0.47 -27.34
N VAL A 4 -10.15 -0.96 -26.18
CA VAL A 4 -9.64 -0.52 -24.86
C VAL A 4 -8.24 -1.06 -24.63
N CYS A 5 -7.98 -2.31 -25.01
CA CYS A 5 -6.62 -2.88 -24.97
C CYS A 5 -5.65 -2.14 -25.90
N PHE A 6 -6.09 -1.69 -27.09
CA PHE A 6 -5.19 -1.05 -28.06
C PHE A 6 -4.69 0.34 -27.60
N LEU A 7 -5.55 1.14 -26.97
CA LEU A 7 -5.15 2.45 -26.42
C LEU A 7 -4.20 2.26 -25.23
N GLN A 8 -4.55 1.36 -24.29
CA GLN A 8 -3.71 1.05 -23.14
C GLN A 8 -2.36 0.42 -23.55
N LEU A 9 -2.32 -0.35 -24.63
CA LEU A 9 -1.07 -0.92 -25.16
C LEU A 9 -0.11 0.15 -25.69
N PHE A 10 -0.59 1.25 -26.27
CA PHE A 10 0.27 2.27 -26.87
C PHE A 10 1.02 3.09 -25.81
N GLU A 11 0.37 3.40 -24.70
CA GLU A 11 0.98 4.09 -23.55
C GLU A 11 1.93 3.15 -22.78
N THR A 12 1.63 1.84 -22.76
CA THR A 12 2.35 0.87 -21.92
C THR A 12 3.50 0.13 -22.61
N VAL A 13 3.77 0.38 -23.90
CA VAL A 13 4.85 -0.28 -24.66
C VAL A 13 6.19 -0.18 -23.94
N HIS A 14 6.47 0.94 -23.26
CA HIS A 14 7.77 1.19 -22.63
C HIS A 14 7.86 0.71 -21.17
N LEU A 15 6.74 0.31 -20.54
CA LEU A 15 6.71 -0.07 -19.13
C LEU A 15 7.61 -1.28 -18.84
N HIS A 16 7.77 -2.22 -19.79
CA HIS A 16 8.69 -3.35 -19.64
C HIS A 16 10.13 -2.92 -19.32
N ARG A 17 10.58 -1.74 -19.80
CA ARG A 17 11.92 -1.20 -19.53
C ARG A 17 12.11 -0.75 -18.08
N TYR A 18 11.01 -0.50 -17.38
CA TYR A 18 11.00 -0.17 -15.96
C TYR A 18 10.89 -1.42 -15.07
N ILE A 19 10.76 -2.62 -15.64
CA ILE A 19 10.69 -3.86 -14.87
C ILE A 19 12.08 -4.49 -14.80
N ARG A 20 12.75 -4.31 -13.66
CA ARG A 20 14.05 -4.93 -13.37
C ARG A 20 14.20 -5.19 -11.87
N GLY A 21 14.86 -6.28 -11.50
CA GLY A 21 15.14 -6.57 -10.09
C GLY A 21 15.91 -5.43 -9.40
N ILE A 22 15.31 -4.83 -8.37
CA ILE A 22 15.92 -3.81 -7.50
C ILE A 22 15.90 -4.31 -6.06
N LYS A 23 17.04 -4.21 -5.36
CA LYS A 23 17.13 -4.64 -3.97
C LYS A 23 16.13 -3.88 -3.09
N PRO A 24 15.24 -4.56 -2.33
CA PRO A 24 14.36 -3.89 -1.39
C PRO A 24 15.11 -3.42 -0.12
N PRO A 25 14.52 -2.55 0.69
CA PRO A 25 14.99 -2.28 2.04
C PRO A 25 15.07 -3.55 2.89
N SER A 26 15.97 -3.60 3.87
CA SER A 26 16.19 -4.78 4.71
C SER A 26 14.97 -5.16 5.57
N CYS A 27 14.00 -4.27 5.77
CA CYS A 27 12.77 -4.53 6.50
C CYS A 27 11.71 -5.31 5.70
N VAL A 28 11.95 -5.55 4.40
CA VAL A 28 11.02 -6.30 3.53
C VAL A 28 11.15 -7.81 3.72
N GLU A 29 12.38 -8.32 3.83
CA GLU A 29 12.63 -9.75 3.97
C GLU A 29 12.12 -10.27 5.32
N SER A 30 11.33 -11.33 5.29
CA SER A 30 10.68 -11.90 6.48
C SER A 30 10.90 -13.42 6.60
N SER A 31 10.27 -14.02 7.60
CA SER A 31 10.43 -15.46 7.95
C SER A 31 9.99 -16.43 6.85
N SER A 32 9.11 -16.01 5.94
CA SER A 32 8.61 -16.80 4.82
C SER A 32 8.45 -15.93 3.56
N VAL A 33 8.36 -16.57 2.39
CA VAL A 33 8.17 -15.87 1.11
C VAL A 33 6.80 -15.21 1.06
N GLU A 34 5.76 -15.88 1.55
CA GLU A 34 4.40 -15.34 1.65
C GLU A 34 4.38 -14.08 2.53
N ARG A 35 5.06 -14.13 3.69
CA ARG A 35 5.13 -12.95 4.55
C ARG A 35 5.95 -11.83 3.92
N THR A 36 7.01 -12.16 3.19
CA THR A 36 7.81 -11.19 2.45
C THR A 36 6.98 -10.47 1.38
N LEU A 37 6.10 -11.18 0.67
CA LEU A 37 5.15 -10.57 -0.28
C LEU A 37 4.23 -9.56 0.41
N GLU A 38 3.58 -9.96 1.50
CA GLU A 38 2.66 -9.11 2.25
C GLU A 38 3.37 -7.87 2.81
N VAL A 39 4.57 -8.04 3.35
CA VAL A 39 5.36 -6.93 3.90
C VAL A 39 5.79 -5.99 2.78
N ALA A 40 6.29 -6.50 1.65
CA ALA A 40 6.65 -5.71 0.48
C ALA A 40 5.46 -4.88 -0.03
N CYS A 41 4.32 -5.54 -0.26
CA CYS A 41 3.08 -4.91 -0.74
C CYS A 41 2.62 -3.79 0.19
N ARG A 42 2.60 -4.08 1.49
CA ARG A 42 2.16 -3.14 2.51
C ARG A 42 3.11 -1.95 2.62
N ILE A 43 4.42 -2.16 2.56
CA ILE A 43 5.40 -1.06 2.61
C ILE A 43 5.25 -0.14 1.40
N VAL A 44 5.13 -0.70 0.19
CA VAL A 44 4.89 0.08 -1.02
C VAL A 44 3.59 0.88 -0.91
N SER A 45 2.55 0.30 -0.33
CA SER A 45 1.27 1.00 -0.11
C SER A 45 1.34 2.18 0.85
N TYR A 46 2.43 2.36 1.61
CA TYR A 46 2.62 3.55 2.43
C TYR A 46 3.26 4.71 1.69
N VAL A 47 3.70 4.53 0.45
CA VAL A 47 4.08 5.68 -0.38
C VAL A 47 2.81 6.49 -0.70
N PRO A 48 2.82 7.82 -0.51
CA PRO A 48 1.69 8.68 -0.89
C PRO A 48 1.31 8.63 -2.36
N PHE A 49 0.03 8.85 -2.64
CA PHE A 49 -0.47 9.03 -4.01
C PHE A 49 -0.51 10.51 -4.38
N ILE A 50 -0.37 10.81 -5.68
CA ILE A 50 -0.54 12.18 -6.20
C ILE A 50 -1.99 12.63 -5.94
N ALA A 51 -2.15 13.79 -5.29
CA ALA A 51 -3.44 14.25 -4.76
C ALA A 51 -4.46 14.68 -5.83
N ASP A 52 -4.05 14.85 -7.08
CA ASP A 52 -4.93 15.19 -8.20
C ASP A 52 -4.27 14.84 -9.55
N PRO A 53 -4.68 13.74 -10.22
CA PRO A 53 -4.20 13.41 -11.56
C PRO A 53 -4.56 14.49 -12.60
N ASN A 54 -5.68 15.22 -12.39
CA ASN A 54 -6.16 16.24 -13.32
C ASN A 54 -5.43 17.57 -13.17
N ALA A 55 -4.68 17.80 -12.08
CA ALA A 55 -3.82 18.97 -11.95
C ALA A 55 -2.72 18.99 -13.03
N PHE A 56 -2.45 17.84 -13.65
CA PHE A 56 -1.46 17.63 -14.70
C PHE A 56 -2.06 17.01 -15.98
N ALA A 57 -3.37 17.23 -16.25
CA ALA A 57 -4.06 16.63 -17.40
C ALA A 57 -3.42 16.91 -18.77
N ASP A 58 -2.59 17.96 -18.88
CA ASP A 58 -1.89 18.34 -20.11
C ASP A 58 -0.45 17.78 -20.21
N LEU A 59 0.05 17.09 -19.18
CA LEU A 59 1.34 16.41 -19.23
C LEU A 59 1.12 14.93 -19.60
N PRO A 60 1.91 14.38 -20.53
CA PRO A 60 1.91 12.93 -20.74
C PRO A 60 2.23 12.23 -19.43
N ASP A 61 1.65 11.05 -19.18
CA ASP A 61 1.98 10.21 -18.02
C ASP A 61 3.49 9.88 -18.06
N VAL A 62 4.29 10.69 -17.35
CA VAL A 62 5.73 10.49 -17.25
C VAL A 62 5.97 9.50 -16.12
N LEU A 63 6.15 8.24 -16.48
CA LEU A 63 6.56 7.21 -15.52
C LEU A 63 8.00 7.48 -15.04
N THR A 64 8.20 7.57 -13.73
CA THR A 64 9.51 7.80 -13.14
C THR A 64 10.23 6.49 -12.79
N SER A 65 11.56 6.53 -12.69
CA SER A 65 12.33 5.39 -12.17
C SER A 65 12.08 5.23 -10.67
N ALA A 66 12.32 4.04 -10.13
CA ALA A 66 12.03 3.73 -8.73
C ALA A 66 12.78 4.64 -7.73
N ASP A 67 13.99 5.09 -8.04
CA ASP A 67 14.72 6.08 -7.23
C ASP A 67 14.09 7.47 -7.29
N GLN A 68 13.62 7.90 -8.47
CA GLN A 68 12.92 9.17 -8.64
C GLN A 68 11.57 9.16 -7.92
N PHE A 69 10.76 8.12 -8.11
CA PHE A 69 9.49 7.90 -7.41
C PHE A 69 9.68 7.99 -5.88
N LEU A 70 10.67 7.28 -5.35
CA LEU A 70 10.97 7.29 -3.92
C LEU A 70 11.59 8.61 -3.40
N ALA A 71 12.26 9.38 -4.28
CA ALA A 71 12.80 10.69 -3.94
C ALA A 71 11.73 11.79 -3.94
N ILE A 72 10.77 11.72 -4.88
CA ILE A 72 9.58 12.58 -4.92
C ILE A 72 8.71 12.30 -3.69
N GLY A 73 8.58 11.03 -3.31
CA GLY A 73 7.80 10.61 -2.14
C GLY A 73 6.30 10.57 -2.38
N CYS A 74 5.86 10.62 -3.64
CA CYS A 74 4.51 10.27 -4.07
C CYS A 74 4.51 9.79 -5.52
N GLY A 75 3.45 9.11 -5.94
CA GLY A 75 3.32 8.61 -7.33
C GLY A 75 1.93 8.08 -7.65
N ASN A 76 1.78 7.45 -8.81
CA ASN A 76 0.52 6.84 -9.27
C ASN A 76 0.49 5.31 -9.07
N GLU A 77 -0.61 4.66 -9.42
CA GLU A 77 -0.81 3.21 -9.29
C GLU A 77 0.28 2.40 -10.00
N GLU A 78 0.69 2.84 -11.19
CA GLU A 78 1.71 2.15 -11.99
C GLU A 78 3.09 2.19 -11.34
N GLU A 79 3.52 3.35 -10.83
CA GLU A 79 4.81 3.51 -10.16
C GLU A 79 4.91 2.66 -8.89
N HIS A 80 3.82 2.59 -8.12
CA HIS A 80 3.72 1.69 -6.96
C HIS A 80 3.86 0.23 -7.38
N ALA A 81 3.11 -0.21 -8.40
CA ALA A 81 3.15 -1.58 -8.89
C ALA A 81 4.51 -1.95 -9.52
N VAL A 82 5.14 -1.02 -10.23
CA VAL A 82 6.50 -1.18 -10.79
C VAL A 82 7.52 -1.36 -9.66
N LEU A 83 7.50 -0.51 -8.62
CA LEU A 83 8.42 -0.64 -7.48
C LEU A 83 8.27 -2.01 -6.81
N LEU A 84 7.03 -2.42 -6.52
CA LEU A 84 6.76 -3.72 -5.92
C LEU A 84 7.26 -4.86 -6.81
N CYS A 85 6.97 -4.84 -8.11
CA CYS A 85 7.42 -5.85 -9.06
C CYS A 85 8.96 -5.95 -9.08
N CYS A 86 9.65 -4.81 -9.13
CA CYS A 86 11.12 -4.74 -9.09
C CYS A 86 11.70 -5.36 -7.82
N TRP A 87 11.10 -5.12 -6.64
CA TRP A 87 11.53 -5.75 -5.39
C TRP A 87 11.38 -7.26 -5.40
N LEU A 88 10.23 -7.76 -5.86
CA LEU A 88 9.96 -9.20 -5.93
C LEU A 88 10.93 -9.90 -6.88
N LEU A 89 11.21 -9.31 -8.05
CA LEU A 89 12.18 -9.84 -9.00
C LEU A 89 13.59 -9.93 -8.40
N HIS A 90 14.03 -8.97 -7.58
CA HIS A 90 15.32 -9.05 -6.90
C HIS A 90 15.38 -10.19 -5.88
N LEU A 91 14.25 -10.49 -5.23
CA LEU A 91 14.12 -11.59 -4.28
C LEU A 91 13.95 -12.95 -4.97
N ASN A 92 14.20 -13.04 -6.28
CA ASN A 92 14.02 -14.24 -7.11
C ASN A 92 12.56 -14.76 -7.14
N ILE A 93 11.59 -13.88 -6.89
CA ILE A 93 10.17 -14.20 -7.04
C ILE A 93 9.77 -13.81 -8.46
N THR A 94 9.23 -14.76 -9.21
CA THR A 94 8.73 -14.47 -10.57
C THR A 94 7.50 -13.57 -10.44
N ALA A 95 7.57 -12.37 -11.02
CA ALA A 95 6.52 -11.37 -10.93
C ALA A 95 6.21 -10.72 -12.28
N TYR A 96 4.96 -10.29 -12.43
CA TYR A 96 4.45 -9.55 -13.58
C TYR A 96 3.64 -8.36 -13.09
N LEU A 97 3.79 -7.22 -13.75
CA LEU A 97 2.87 -6.10 -13.60
C LEU A 97 1.56 -6.45 -14.32
N LEU A 98 0.41 -6.23 -13.69
CA LEU A 98 -0.92 -6.39 -14.26
C LEU A 98 -1.58 -5.03 -14.40
N LEU A 99 -2.12 -4.73 -15.58
CA LEU A 99 -2.88 -3.52 -15.83
C LEU A 99 -4.31 -3.86 -16.25
N GLY A 100 -5.26 -3.08 -15.77
CA GLY A 100 -6.66 -3.22 -16.12
C GLY A 100 -7.55 -2.32 -15.28
N SER A 101 -8.69 -2.85 -14.79
CA SER A 101 -9.65 -2.05 -14.02
C SER A 101 -10.00 -2.69 -12.70
N ALA A 102 -10.18 -1.87 -11.66
CA ALA A 102 -10.50 -2.30 -10.31
C ALA A 102 -11.60 -1.41 -9.70
N LEU A 103 -12.25 -1.93 -8.65
CA LEU A 103 -13.40 -1.27 -8.02
C LEU A 103 -13.06 0.11 -7.42
N ARG A 104 -11.85 0.29 -6.88
CA ARG A 104 -11.43 1.54 -6.23
C ARG A 104 -10.59 2.41 -7.15
N GLU A 105 -9.62 1.81 -7.84
CA GLU A 105 -8.64 2.49 -8.69
C GLU A 105 -9.20 2.83 -10.08
N GLY A 106 -10.37 2.28 -10.46
CA GLY A 106 -11.00 2.58 -11.73
C GLY A 106 -10.27 1.93 -12.92
N PRO A 107 -10.26 2.56 -14.11
CA PRO A 107 -9.76 1.95 -15.35
C PRO A 107 -8.22 1.93 -15.49
N SER A 108 -7.49 2.58 -14.59
CA SER A 108 -6.02 2.67 -14.60
C SER A 108 -5.41 1.86 -13.44
N ALA A 109 -6.04 0.73 -13.10
CA ALA A 109 -5.61 -0.10 -11.98
C ALA A 109 -4.33 -0.88 -12.32
N ALA A 110 -3.32 -0.78 -11.45
CA ALA A 110 -2.06 -1.50 -11.58
C ALA A 110 -1.78 -2.38 -10.35
N TYR A 111 -1.58 -3.67 -10.59
CA TYR A 111 -1.41 -4.72 -9.58
C TYR A 111 -0.17 -5.55 -9.92
N VAL A 112 0.31 -6.40 -9.00
CA VAL A 112 1.44 -7.31 -9.26
C VAL A 112 0.99 -8.76 -9.12
N LEU A 113 1.20 -9.57 -10.15
CA LEU A 113 1.08 -11.02 -10.09
C LEU A 113 2.42 -11.60 -9.63
N ALA A 114 2.42 -12.41 -8.59
CA ALA A 114 3.60 -13.13 -8.11
C ALA A 114 3.35 -14.64 -8.06
N PHE A 115 4.34 -15.42 -8.48
CA PHE A 115 4.34 -16.87 -8.38
C PHE A 115 5.13 -17.30 -7.15
N VAL A 116 4.45 -17.86 -6.15
CA VAL A 116 5.06 -18.34 -4.90
C VAL A 116 4.66 -19.78 -4.65
N ASN A 117 5.65 -20.66 -4.57
CA ASN A 117 5.45 -22.10 -4.45
C ASN A 117 4.54 -22.61 -5.60
N THR A 118 3.35 -23.12 -5.26
CA THR A 118 2.33 -23.58 -6.22
C THR A 118 1.17 -22.61 -6.38
N LYS A 119 1.24 -21.43 -5.76
CA LYS A 119 0.19 -20.43 -5.73
C LYS A 119 0.54 -19.21 -6.58
N MET A 120 -0.49 -18.62 -7.15
CA MET A 120 -0.43 -17.32 -7.81
C MET A 120 -1.09 -16.30 -6.90
N MET A 121 -0.35 -15.25 -6.55
CA MET A 121 -0.81 -14.18 -5.68
C MET A 121 -0.96 -12.90 -6.51
N ILE A 122 -2.04 -12.16 -6.29
CA ILE A 122 -2.30 -10.85 -6.87
C ILE A 122 -2.18 -9.83 -5.74
N LEU A 123 -1.24 -8.92 -5.87
CA LEU A 123 -0.87 -7.95 -4.87
C LEU A 123 -1.38 -6.57 -5.30
N ASN A 124 -2.13 -5.91 -4.42
CA ASN A 124 -2.57 -4.53 -4.60
C ASN A 124 -1.59 -3.58 -3.89
N PRO A 125 -0.68 -2.91 -4.61
CA PRO A 125 0.25 -1.99 -4.00
C PRO A 125 -0.43 -0.69 -3.52
N THR A 126 -1.69 -0.43 -3.88
CA THR A 126 -2.46 0.76 -3.47
C THR A 126 -3.04 0.64 -2.06
N ASP A 127 -3.41 -0.55 -1.62
CA ASP A 127 -3.99 -0.78 -0.29
C ASP A 127 -3.21 -1.79 0.56
N GLY A 128 -2.18 -2.42 0.00
CA GLY A 128 -1.30 -3.36 0.69
C GLY A 128 -1.88 -4.78 0.83
N HIS A 129 -3.03 -5.09 0.24
CA HIS A 129 -3.64 -6.42 0.33
C HIS A 129 -3.11 -7.39 -0.73
N CYS A 130 -3.07 -8.67 -0.36
CA CYS A 130 -2.69 -9.77 -1.23
C CYS A 130 -3.87 -10.75 -1.35
N TYR A 131 -4.17 -11.16 -2.58
CA TYR A 131 -5.27 -12.05 -2.93
C TYR A 131 -4.69 -13.28 -3.63
N THR A 132 -5.32 -14.45 -3.49
CA THR A 132 -4.99 -15.55 -4.40
C THR A 132 -5.63 -15.28 -5.76
N SER A 133 -5.02 -15.75 -6.85
CA SER A 133 -5.52 -15.46 -8.19
C SER A 133 -6.94 -15.99 -8.44
N ASP A 134 -7.34 -17.03 -7.73
CA ASP A 134 -8.66 -17.67 -7.78
C ASP A 134 -9.69 -17.06 -6.82
N ASP A 135 -9.31 -16.03 -6.05
CA ASP A 135 -10.22 -15.36 -5.11
C ASP A 135 -11.30 -14.54 -5.85
N PRO A 136 -12.59 -14.90 -5.74
CA PRO A 136 -13.66 -14.13 -6.36
C PRO A 136 -13.92 -12.77 -5.69
N MET A 137 -13.34 -12.52 -4.51
CA MET A 137 -13.44 -11.26 -3.77
C MET A 137 -12.29 -10.29 -4.08
N CYS A 138 -11.37 -10.68 -4.98
CA CYS A 138 -10.33 -9.78 -5.45
C CYS A 138 -10.96 -8.49 -6.05
N PRO A 139 -10.51 -7.29 -5.67
CA PRO A 139 -11.11 -6.03 -6.13
C PRO A 139 -10.80 -5.71 -7.61
N LEU A 140 -9.86 -6.44 -8.22
CA LEU A 140 -9.47 -6.29 -9.61
C LEU A 140 -10.56 -6.89 -10.54
N ILE A 141 -11.28 -6.03 -11.24
CA ILE A 141 -12.45 -6.37 -12.06
C ILE A 141 -12.02 -6.96 -13.40
N SER A 142 -10.97 -6.41 -14.01
CA SER A 142 -10.47 -6.87 -15.30
C SER A 142 -8.95 -6.77 -15.40
N VAL A 143 -8.31 -7.75 -16.03
CA VAL A 143 -6.90 -7.69 -16.47
C VAL A 143 -6.85 -7.67 -17.99
N GLY A 144 -6.34 -6.57 -18.54
CA GLY A 144 -6.14 -6.40 -19.98
C GLY A 144 -4.70 -6.69 -20.42
N THR A 145 -3.74 -6.34 -19.58
CA THR A 145 -2.32 -6.39 -19.92
C THR A 145 -1.51 -6.98 -18.77
N ALA A 146 -0.50 -7.79 -19.10
CA ALA A 146 0.52 -8.24 -18.17
C ALA A 146 1.91 -7.90 -18.72
N ILE A 147 2.84 -7.47 -17.88
CA ILE A 147 4.15 -6.97 -18.30
C ILE A 147 5.25 -7.59 -17.44
N ASN A 148 6.32 -8.05 -18.08
CA ASN A 148 7.59 -8.37 -17.41
C ASN A 148 8.74 -7.57 -18.03
N GLY A 149 9.97 -7.79 -17.59
CA GLY A 149 11.16 -7.09 -18.11
C GLY A 149 11.48 -7.37 -19.58
N LEU A 150 10.83 -8.35 -20.21
CA LEU A 150 11.12 -8.80 -21.58
C LEU A 150 9.99 -8.45 -22.56
N ASN A 151 8.74 -8.42 -22.10
CA ASN A 151 7.59 -8.33 -23.00
C ASN A 151 6.34 -7.76 -22.32
N VAL A 152 5.42 -7.34 -23.16
CA VAL A 152 4.06 -6.91 -22.82
C VAL A 152 3.10 -7.94 -23.42
N PHE A 153 2.15 -8.42 -22.63
CA PHE A 153 1.21 -9.47 -23.00
C PHE A 153 -0.22 -8.93 -22.91
N ALA A 154 -0.95 -8.99 -24.02
CA ALA A 154 -2.37 -8.66 -24.07
C ALA A 154 -3.22 -9.89 -23.76
N ASN A 155 -4.21 -9.75 -22.88
CA ASN A 155 -5.19 -10.79 -22.61
C ASN A 155 -6.14 -10.93 -23.82
N ILE A 156 -6.21 -12.14 -24.38
CA ILE A 156 -7.13 -12.48 -25.49
C ILE A 156 -8.12 -13.59 -25.11
N GLN A 157 -8.21 -13.93 -23.82
CA GLN A 157 -9.21 -14.87 -23.29
C GLN A 157 -10.62 -14.24 -23.30
N SER A 158 -11.66 -15.07 -23.19
CA SER A 158 -13.05 -14.60 -23.04
C SER A 158 -13.31 -13.97 -21.67
N HIS A 159 -12.53 -14.37 -20.65
CA HIS A 159 -12.63 -13.89 -19.29
C HIS A 159 -11.61 -12.79 -19.02
N VAL A 160 -12.04 -11.78 -18.26
CA VAL A 160 -11.20 -10.65 -17.86
C VAL A 160 -10.99 -10.58 -16.36
N HIS A 161 -11.85 -11.20 -15.54
CA HIS A 161 -11.67 -11.23 -14.09
C HIS A 161 -10.56 -12.24 -13.72
N PRO A 162 -9.62 -11.89 -12.81
CA PRO A 162 -8.47 -12.75 -12.51
C PRO A 162 -8.83 -14.18 -12.09
N SER A 163 -9.88 -14.36 -11.27
CA SER A 163 -10.32 -15.69 -10.80
C SER A 163 -10.87 -16.61 -11.89
N GLN A 164 -11.10 -16.07 -13.09
CA GLN A 164 -11.59 -16.82 -14.26
C GLN A 164 -10.53 -16.90 -15.38
N MET A 165 -9.33 -16.39 -15.14
CA MET A 165 -8.25 -16.33 -16.12
C MET A 165 -7.17 -17.38 -15.86
N HIS A 166 -6.46 -17.75 -16.92
CA HIS A 166 -5.27 -18.58 -16.82
C HIS A 166 -4.02 -17.72 -17.09
N PHE A 167 -3.15 -17.60 -16.09
CA PHE A 167 -1.89 -16.84 -16.18
C PHE A 167 -0.74 -17.71 -16.71
N ASP A 168 -0.93 -18.32 -17.87
CA ASP A 168 0.14 -19.00 -18.62
C ASP A 168 0.56 -18.14 -19.83
N PHE A 169 1.58 -17.31 -19.62
CA PHE A 169 2.09 -16.38 -20.64
C PHE A 169 2.80 -17.06 -21.81
N LYS A 170 3.01 -18.40 -21.78
CA LYS A 170 3.52 -19.16 -22.93
C LYS A 170 2.41 -19.55 -23.90
N LYS A 171 1.15 -19.52 -23.45
CA LYS A 171 0.00 -19.93 -24.27
C LYS A 171 -0.51 -18.75 -25.09
N ASN A 172 -0.04 -18.64 -26.33
CA ASN A 172 -0.44 -17.61 -27.29
C ASN A 172 -1.95 -17.51 -27.58
N ALA A 173 -2.73 -18.55 -27.24
CA ALA A 173 -4.19 -18.53 -27.34
C ALA A 173 -4.87 -17.77 -26.18
N HIS A 174 -4.14 -17.49 -25.10
CA HIS A 174 -4.62 -16.76 -23.93
C HIS A 174 -3.95 -15.39 -23.79
N TRP A 175 -2.64 -15.33 -24.04
CA TRP A 175 -1.83 -14.13 -23.91
C TRP A 175 -1.05 -13.88 -25.19
N ARG A 176 -1.31 -12.74 -25.85
CA ARG A 176 -0.58 -12.35 -27.05
C ARG A 176 0.58 -11.43 -26.67
N ALA A 177 1.79 -11.91 -26.87
CA ALA A 177 3.00 -11.10 -26.69
C ALA A 177 3.06 -9.97 -27.73
N LEU A 178 3.50 -8.79 -27.30
CA LEU A 178 3.70 -7.63 -28.17
C LEU A 178 4.95 -7.81 -29.03
N PHE A 179 6.02 -8.37 -28.46
CA PHE A 179 7.27 -8.63 -29.16
C PHE A 179 7.40 -10.12 -29.50
N GLU A 180 7.44 -10.46 -30.79
CA GLU A 180 7.57 -11.84 -31.27
C GLU A 180 9.00 -12.42 -31.11
N LYS A 181 9.99 -11.53 -31.03
CA LYS A 181 11.40 -11.86 -30.80
C LYS A 181 11.87 -11.12 -29.57
N ASP A 182 12.78 -11.75 -28.84
CA ASP A 182 13.51 -11.09 -27.78
C ASP A 182 14.21 -9.86 -28.37
N GLN A 183 13.92 -8.67 -27.87
CA GLN A 183 14.39 -7.42 -28.48
C GLN A 183 15.89 -7.16 -28.24
N GLY A 184 16.63 -8.16 -27.75
CA GLY A 184 18.02 -8.02 -27.32
C GLY A 184 18.12 -7.32 -25.97
N ASP A 185 19.32 -6.85 -25.64
CA ASP A 185 19.65 -6.21 -24.36
C ASP A 185 19.12 -4.76 -24.32
N ILE A 186 17.79 -4.60 -24.27
CA ILE A 186 17.19 -3.28 -24.03
C ILE A 186 17.56 -2.88 -22.61
N GLN A 187 18.39 -1.84 -22.50
CA GLN A 187 18.75 -1.31 -21.19
C GLN A 187 17.51 -0.83 -20.44
N SER A 188 17.39 -1.34 -19.22
CA SER A 188 16.38 -0.92 -18.26
C SER A 188 16.57 0.56 -17.92
N LEU A 189 15.45 1.24 -17.69
CA LEU A 189 15.41 2.62 -17.21
C LEU A 189 15.49 2.70 -15.67
N GLN A 190 15.44 1.56 -14.98
CA GLN A 190 15.63 1.50 -13.54
C GLN A 190 17.11 1.67 -13.16
N PRO A 191 17.42 2.23 -11.97
CA PRO A 191 18.76 2.27 -11.43
C PRO A 191 19.25 0.88 -11.01
N GLU A 192 20.56 0.64 -11.00
CA GLU A 192 21.12 -0.65 -10.56
C GLU A 192 20.96 -0.88 -9.07
N MET A 193 20.98 0.19 -8.29
CA MET A 193 20.86 0.16 -6.85
C MET A 193 20.16 1.42 -6.36
N ILE A 194 19.36 1.27 -5.31
CA ILE A 194 18.72 2.39 -4.60
C ILE A 194 19.29 2.43 -3.18
N ASN A 195 19.67 3.63 -2.75
CA ASN A 195 20.06 3.89 -1.38
C ASN A 195 18.85 4.36 -0.59
N TYR A 196 18.35 3.50 0.29
CA TYR A 196 17.24 3.82 1.18
C TYR A 196 17.75 4.57 2.42
N ALA A 197 17.25 5.79 2.63
CA ALA A 197 17.59 6.58 3.81
C ALA A 197 16.76 6.12 5.02
N ASN A 198 17.37 6.04 6.19
CA ASN A 198 16.64 5.79 7.44
C ASN A 198 16.16 7.11 8.05
N ILE A 199 14.98 7.08 8.67
CA ILE A 199 14.47 8.19 9.47
C ILE A 199 15.05 8.07 10.89
N THR A 200 15.53 9.18 11.45
CA THR A 200 16.08 9.19 12.81
C THR A 200 14.98 8.99 13.86
N ASN A 201 15.30 8.30 14.96
CA ASN A 201 14.35 8.08 16.06
C ASN A 201 13.84 9.41 16.65
N ASP A 202 14.68 10.44 16.70
CA ASP A 202 14.28 11.77 17.18
C ASP A 202 13.17 12.38 16.32
N ASN A 203 13.27 12.26 14.98
CA ASN A 203 12.24 12.74 14.06
C ASN A 203 10.93 11.94 14.23
N ILE A 204 11.01 10.63 14.44
CA ILE A 204 9.84 9.76 14.68
C ILE A 204 9.12 10.18 15.96
N VAL A 205 9.86 10.40 17.05
CA VAL A 205 9.31 10.84 18.34
C VAL A 205 8.70 12.24 18.23
N GLN A 206 9.39 13.17 17.56
CA GLN A 206 8.87 14.52 17.33
C GLN A 206 7.58 14.51 16.51
N LEU A 207 7.54 13.72 15.43
CA LEU A 207 6.34 13.58 14.58
C LEU A 207 5.19 12.97 15.37
N SER A 208 5.42 11.87 16.11
CA SER A 208 4.40 11.22 16.93
C SER A 208 3.81 12.18 17.97
N CYS A 209 4.66 12.86 18.74
CA CYS A 209 4.22 13.86 19.73
C CYS A 209 3.47 15.04 19.08
N GLY A 210 3.93 15.49 17.91
CA GLY A 210 3.30 16.56 17.14
C GLY A 210 1.89 16.17 16.68
N LEU A 211 1.73 14.96 16.13
CA LEU A 211 0.46 14.42 15.67
C LEU A 211 -0.51 14.18 16.84
N GLU A 212 -0.07 13.58 17.94
CA GLU A 212 -0.93 13.43 19.14
C GLU A 212 -1.45 14.78 19.63
N ARG A 213 -0.59 15.79 19.64
CA ARG A 213 -0.96 17.14 20.09
C ARG A 213 -1.98 17.79 19.14
N GLU A 214 -1.74 17.73 17.83
CA GLU A 214 -2.61 18.37 16.85
C GLU A 214 -3.98 17.68 16.76
N ILE A 215 -4.01 16.35 16.80
CA ILE A 215 -5.26 15.59 16.81
C ILE A 215 -6.07 15.92 18.07
N LYS A 216 -5.44 15.98 19.25
CA LYS A 216 -6.11 16.39 20.49
C LYS A 216 -6.63 17.81 20.43
N ALA A 217 -5.82 18.76 19.95
CA ALA A 217 -6.23 20.15 19.79
C ALA A 217 -7.49 20.26 18.91
N ARG A 218 -7.48 19.62 17.73
CA ARG A 218 -8.64 19.62 16.84
C ARG A 218 -9.85 18.91 17.43
N PHE A 219 -9.63 17.81 18.17
CA PHE A 219 -10.69 17.08 18.86
C PHE A 219 -11.37 17.96 19.92
N ASP A 220 -10.58 18.64 20.75
CA ASP A 220 -11.04 19.53 21.82
C ASP A 220 -11.82 20.73 21.23
N GLU A 221 -11.29 21.38 20.19
CA GLU A 221 -11.92 22.52 19.51
C GLU A 221 -13.25 22.15 18.81
N SER A 222 -13.31 20.97 18.21
CA SER A 222 -14.48 20.55 17.42
C SER A 222 -15.58 19.94 18.28
N ARG A 223 -15.33 19.71 19.57
CA ARG A 223 -16.27 19.03 20.45
C ARG A 223 -17.40 19.97 20.90
N PRO A 224 -18.68 19.65 20.60
CA PRO A 224 -19.80 20.53 20.95
C PRO A 224 -20.22 20.44 22.43
N TYR A 225 -19.74 19.43 23.15
CA TYR A 225 -20.16 19.10 24.52
C TYR A 225 -19.11 19.45 25.59
N GLY A 226 -18.24 20.42 25.30
CA GLY A 226 -17.20 20.91 26.22
C GLY A 226 -15.90 20.09 26.21
N ILE A 227 -14.99 20.44 27.11
CA ILE A 227 -13.61 19.92 27.16
C ILE A 227 -13.63 18.40 27.46
N PRO A 228 -12.98 17.57 26.64
CA PRO A 228 -12.95 16.13 26.87
C PRO A 228 -12.05 15.75 28.05
N GLN A 229 -12.40 14.67 28.74
CA GLN A 229 -11.59 14.08 29.80
C GLN A 229 -10.65 13.02 29.21
N TRP A 230 -9.36 13.34 29.11
CA TRP A 230 -8.35 12.42 28.59
C TRP A 230 -7.88 11.39 29.63
N ASN A 231 -8.15 10.10 29.40
CA ASN A 231 -7.71 9.00 30.25
C ASN A 231 -6.28 8.57 29.92
N LEU A 232 -5.32 9.02 30.75
CA LEU A 232 -3.89 8.76 30.54
C LEU A 232 -3.51 7.29 30.64
N LEU A 233 -4.21 6.50 31.46
CA LEU A 233 -3.97 5.08 31.59
C LEU A 233 -4.37 4.34 30.31
N ALA A 234 -5.55 4.67 29.76
CA ALA A 234 -6.00 4.14 28.49
C ALA A 234 -5.06 4.56 27.34
N CYS A 235 -4.61 5.82 27.28
CA CYS A 235 -3.62 6.28 26.29
C CYS A 235 -2.32 5.46 26.33
N ARG A 236 -1.84 5.08 27.53
CA ARG A 236 -0.64 4.25 27.67
C ARG A 236 -0.86 2.84 27.13
N VAL A 237 -1.98 2.21 27.51
CA VAL A 237 -2.34 0.86 27.04
C VAL A 237 -2.50 0.84 25.52
N LEU A 238 -3.14 1.84 24.94
CA LEU A 238 -3.29 1.95 23.48
C LEU A 238 -1.92 2.08 22.78
N ARG A 239 -1.00 2.87 23.32
CA ARG A 239 0.35 3.01 22.73
C ARG A 239 1.13 1.70 22.71
N GLU A 240 1.02 0.90 23.77
CA GLU A 240 1.62 -0.44 23.83
C GLU A 240 0.99 -1.37 22.78
N ILE A 241 -0.35 -1.38 22.69
CA ILE A 241 -1.09 -2.16 21.68
C ILE A 241 -0.65 -1.78 20.26
N LEU A 242 -0.58 -0.48 19.94
CA LEU A 242 -0.22 -0.01 18.62
C LEU A 242 1.21 -0.43 18.23
N GLY A 243 2.16 -0.37 19.17
CA GLY A 243 3.53 -0.83 18.92
C GLY A 243 3.62 -2.34 18.66
N GLU A 244 2.79 -3.15 19.33
CA GLU A 244 2.72 -4.60 19.08
C GLU A 244 2.07 -4.93 17.72
N LEU A 245 1.08 -4.15 17.27
CA LEU A 245 0.37 -4.37 16.01
C LEU A 245 1.20 -4.10 14.75
N GLU A 246 2.29 -3.35 14.85
CA GLU A 246 3.25 -3.17 13.75
C GLU A 246 4.25 -4.31 13.64
N SER A 247 4.42 -5.12 14.69
CA SER A 247 5.31 -6.27 14.66
C SER A 247 4.82 -7.34 13.68
N PRO A 248 5.71 -7.98 12.91
CA PRO A 248 5.36 -9.16 12.12
C PRO A 248 4.82 -10.31 12.97
N SER A 249 5.04 -10.27 14.30
CA SER A 249 4.55 -11.26 15.28
C SER A 249 3.28 -10.79 16.01
N ALA A 250 2.60 -9.73 15.54
CA ALA A 250 1.41 -9.19 16.16
C ALA A 250 0.35 -10.30 16.37
N SER A 251 -0.08 -10.47 17.62
CA SER A 251 -1.11 -11.43 18.02
C SER A 251 -2.30 -10.70 18.60
N PHE A 252 -3.49 -10.96 18.05
CA PHE A 252 -4.75 -10.41 18.55
C PHE A 252 -5.03 -10.82 20.01
N ALA A 253 -4.50 -11.95 20.47
CA ALA A 253 -4.67 -12.41 21.85
C ALA A 253 -4.05 -11.44 22.87
N ASN A 254 -2.95 -10.76 22.52
CA ASN A 254 -2.33 -9.77 23.39
C ASN A 254 -3.17 -8.49 23.51
N VAL A 255 -3.85 -8.10 22.43
CA VAL A 255 -4.71 -6.92 22.39
C VAL A 255 -5.87 -7.06 23.37
N ASP A 256 -6.57 -8.20 23.34
CA ASP A 256 -7.67 -8.46 24.25
C ASP A 256 -7.23 -8.52 25.71
N ALA A 257 -6.08 -9.13 26.00
CA ALA A 257 -5.53 -9.18 27.35
C ALA A 257 -5.20 -7.77 27.89
N ARG A 258 -4.65 -6.88 27.06
CA ARG A 258 -4.37 -5.48 27.41
C ARG A 258 -5.65 -4.69 27.65
N LEU A 259 -6.63 -4.81 26.75
CA LEU A 259 -7.92 -4.14 26.89
C LEU A 259 -8.73 -4.66 28.07
N ALA A 260 -8.59 -5.93 28.45
CA ALA A 260 -9.25 -6.50 29.64
C ALA A 260 -8.89 -5.75 30.93
N GLN A 261 -7.67 -5.19 31.02
CA GLN A 261 -7.26 -4.38 32.17
C GLN A 261 -8.10 -3.10 32.30
N LEU A 262 -8.48 -2.51 31.16
CA LEU A 262 -9.37 -1.33 31.11
C LEU A 262 -10.83 -1.72 31.38
N ARG A 263 -11.27 -2.88 30.85
CA ARG A 263 -12.65 -3.38 30.98
C ARG A 263 -13.08 -3.65 32.43
N ASN A 264 -12.14 -3.80 33.35
CA ASN A 264 -12.43 -3.92 34.79
C ASN A 264 -13.07 -2.65 35.39
N SER A 265 -12.78 -1.48 34.82
CA SER A 265 -13.21 -0.18 35.36
C SER A 265 -14.03 0.65 34.37
N TYR A 266 -14.02 0.30 33.08
CA TYR A 266 -14.64 1.07 32.01
C TYR A 266 -15.37 0.15 31.03
N ASN A 267 -16.45 0.65 30.43
CA ASN A 267 -16.94 0.10 29.16
C ASN A 267 -16.10 0.70 28.02
N VAL A 268 -15.36 -0.13 27.29
CA VAL A 268 -14.34 0.31 26.35
C VAL A 268 -14.82 0.13 24.92
N ASN A 269 -14.97 1.25 24.20
CA ASN A 269 -15.10 1.27 22.75
C ASN A 269 -13.81 1.83 22.16
N ALA A 270 -13.12 1.03 21.35
CA ALA A 270 -11.85 1.42 20.73
C ALA A 270 -11.89 1.16 19.23
N LEU A 271 -11.22 2.03 18.48
CA LEU A 271 -11.03 1.94 17.04
C LEU A 271 -9.55 2.21 16.78
N ALA A 272 -8.89 1.35 16.01
CA ALA A 272 -7.54 1.61 15.52
C ALA A 272 -7.60 1.86 14.02
N ILE A 273 -6.93 2.92 13.56
CA ILE A 273 -6.80 3.30 12.16
C ILE A 273 -5.33 3.24 11.80
N ARG A 274 -5.05 2.62 10.66
CA ARG A 274 -3.71 2.53 10.08
C ARG A 274 -3.75 3.21 8.72
N GLU A 275 -2.91 4.22 8.54
CA GLU A 275 -2.87 5.04 7.34
C GLU A 275 -1.43 5.34 6.94
N ARG A 276 -1.22 5.61 5.65
CA ARG A 276 0.02 6.20 5.16
C ARG A 276 0.13 7.65 5.61
N TYR A 277 1.33 8.09 5.98
CA TYR A 277 1.53 9.50 6.30
C TYR A 277 1.58 10.35 5.03
N VAL A 278 0.72 11.38 4.95
CA VAL A 278 0.71 12.38 3.87
C VAL A 278 0.91 13.78 4.44
N SER A 279 0.06 14.15 5.39
CA SER A 279 0.16 15.40 6.14
C SER A 279 -0.52 15.26 7.49
N VAL A 280 -0.25 16.23 8.38
CA VAL A 280 -0.91 16.32 9.69
C VAL A 280 -2.41 16.50 9.52
N GLU A 281 -2.81 17.40 8.62
CA GLU A 281 -4.21 17.75 8.33
C GLU A 281 -4.99 16.53 7.87
N ARG A 282 -4.40 15.72 6.97
CA ARG A 282 -5.05 14.52 6.47
C ARG A 282 -5.30 13.50 7.58
N LEU A 283 -4.33 13.28 8.46
CA LEU A 283 -4.49 12.34 9.56
C LEU A 283 -5.53 12.85 10.57
N VAL A 284 -5.52 14.15 10.87
CA VAL A 284 -6.55 14.80 11.69
C VAL A 284 -7.93 14.60 11.09
N GLU A 285 -8.12 14.85 9.78
CA GLU A 285 -9.40 14.62 9.09
C GLU A 285 -9.88 13.17 9.21
N VAL A 286 -8.98 12.19 9.02
CA VAL A 286 -9.30 10.77 9.15
C VAL A 286 -9.82 10.46 10.56
N VAL A 287 -9.16 10.95 11.61
CA VAL A 287 -9.61 10.78 12.99
C VAL A 287 -10.95 11.48 13.22
N MET A 288 -11.12 12.71 12.73
CA MET A 288 -12.36 13.47 12.93
C MET A 288 -13.56 12.84 12.21
N ARG A 289 -13.36 12.16 11.07
CA ARG A 289 -14.40 11.41 10.35
C ARG A 289 -14.99 10.25 11.16
N THR A 290 -14.28 9.74 12.16
CA THR A 290 -14.81 8.70 13.07
C THR A 290 -15.96 9.19 13.94
N LYS A 291 -16.09 10.51 14.11
CA LYS A 291 -17.11 11.15 14.95
C LYS A 291 -17.07 10.72 16.43
N ILE A 292 -15.96 10.18 16.92
CA ILE A 292 -15.81 9.85 18.35
C ILE A 292 -15.98 11.12 19.23
N HIS A 293 -15.52 12.28 18.75
CA HIS A 293 -15.63 13.57 19.43
C HIS A 293 -17.06 14.10 19.62
N VAL A 294 -18.08 13.53 18.95
CA VAL A 294 -19.48 13.95 19.13
C VAL A 294 -20.26 13.04 20.08
N ASN A 295 -19.59 12.18 20.85
CA ASN A 295 -20.27 11.45 21.92
C ASN A 295 -20.79 12.43 23.00
N SER A 296 -22.11 12.46 23.24
CA SER A 296 -22.76 13.39 24.17
C SER A 296 -22.74 12.93 25.64
N GLU A 297 -22.35 11.70 25.93
CA GLU A 297 -22.35 11.14 27.29
C GLU A 297 -21.35 11.85 28.20
N HIS A 298 -21.84 12.51 29.25
CA HIS A 298 -21.03 13.35 30.14
C HIS A 298 -20.02 12.59 30.99
N THR A 299 -20.20 11.28 31.19
CA THR A 299 -19.29 10.42 31.96
C THR A 299 -18.21 9.77 31.10
N THR A 300 -18.24 10.00 29.78
CA THR A 300 -17.27 9.41 28.85
C THR A 300 -15.90 10.05 29.02
N GLN A 301 -14.88 9.21 29.12
CA GLN A 301 -13.48 9.60 29.00
C GLN A 301 -12.96 9.17 27.63
N PHE A 302 -12.01 9.94 27.11
CA PHE A 302 -11.40 9.73 25.79
C PHE A 302 -9.94 9.33 25.95
N ALA A 303 -9.43 8.58 24.99
CA ALA A 303 -8.01 8.24 24.91
C ALA A 303 -7.56 8.38 23.47
N LEU A 304 -6.29 8.75 23.29
CA LEU A 304 -5.66 8.84 21.99
C LEU A 304 -4.20 8.42 22.14
N ALA A 305 -3.76 7.52 21.27
CA ALA A 305 -2.36 7.19 21.06
C ALA A 305 -2.01 7.23 19.58
N VAL A 306 -0.81 7.72 19.26
CA VAL A 306 -0.25 7.65 17.91
C VAL A 306 1.03 6.81 17.95
N HIS A 307 1.14 5.90 17.00
CA HIS A 307 2.35 5.13 16.75
C HIS A 307 2.81 5.34 15.32
N ILE A 308 4.11 5.59 15.16
CA ILE A 308 4.75 5.89 13.89
C ILE A 308 5.77 4.80 13.59
N GLN A 309 5.57 4.11 12.48
CA GLN A 309 6.51 3.13 11.96
C GLN A 309 7.14 3.68 10.68
N ALA A 310 8.42 4.03 10.76
CA ALA A 310 9.23 4.43 9.62
C ALA A 310 9.79 3.19 8.90
N TYR A 311 9.86 3.26 7.57
CA TYR A 311 10.43 2.17 6.75
C TYR A 311 11.67 2.64 5.99
N MET A 312 11.53 3.60 5.08
CA MET A 312 12.62 4.16 4.29
C MET A 312 12.25 5.53 3.76
N ASN A 313 13.25 6.36 3.49
CA ASN A 313 13.08 7.73 3.01
C ASN A 313 12.04 8.47 3.88
N ASN A 314 10.92 8.91 3.31
CA ASN A 314 9.80 9.51 4.04
C ASN A 314 8.55 8.60 4.07
N VAL A 315 8.73 7.30 3.83
CA VAL A 315 7.65 6.30 3.82
C VAL A 315 7.36 5.84 5.24
N ILE A 316 6.18 6.22 5.73
CA ILE A 316 5.79 6.12 7.13
C ILE A 316 4.37 5.58 7.23
N SER A 317 4.18 4.58 8.10
CA SER A 317 2.86 4.15 8.59
C SER A 317 2.51 4.92 9.86
N CYS A 318 1.30 5.46 9.91
CA CYS A 318 0.70 6.07 11.09
C CYS A 318 -0.44 5.19 11.59
N CYS A 319 -0.30 4.67 12.80
CA CYS A 319 -1.39 4.04 13.53
C CYS A 319 -1.93 5.01 14.59
N VAL A 320 -3.25 5.18 14.63
CA VAL A 320 -3.95 6.01 15.62
C VAL A 320 -5.05 5.18 16.27
N ALA A 321 -5.15 5.22 17.60
CA ALA A 321 -6.21 4.55 18.36
C ALA A 321 -6.74 5.44 19.49
#